data_AF-A0A0C3EN56-F1
#
_entry.id   AF-A0A0C3EN56-F1
#
_cell.length_a   1.000
_cell.length_b   1.000
_cell.length_c   1.000
_cell.angle_alpha   90.00
_cell.angle_beta   90.00
_cell.angle_gamma   90.00
#
_symmetry.space_group_name_H-M   'P 1'
#
loop_
_entity.id
_entity.type
_entity.pdbx_description
1 polymer ?
#
loop_
_entity_poly.entity_id
_entity_poly.type
_entity_poly.pdbx_seq_one_letter_code
_entity_poly.pdbx_strand_id
1 'polypeptide(L)'
;KKAVDVYFPPEATNDFPVAMQVSKKHGIVYLVTKYGFIHLYDLESGACVYMNRISGETIFVTAEHEATNGIIGVNKKGQVLSVNVDEQTIIPYILTTLNNTELAFKLASRGNLPGADDLYIKQYQQLFQSGQYGEAAKVAANSPRV
;
A
#
# COMPACT_ATOMS: atom_id res chain seq x y z
N LYS A 1 12.45 1.58 16.27
CA LYS A 1 11.20 2.36 16.29
C LYS A 1 11.32 3.45 15.24
N LYS A 2 10.50 3.43 14.17
CA LYS A 2 10.47 4.49 13.15
C LYS A 2 9.25 5.37 13.44
N ALA A 3 9.44 6.69 13.46
CA ALA A 3 8.35 7.64 13.61
C ALA A 3 8.08 8.27 12.23
N VAL A 4 6.85 8.17 11.77
CA VAL A 4 6.38 8.81 10.52
C VAL A 4 5.09 9.52 10.86
N ASP A 5 5.01 10.79 10.49
CA ASP A 5 3.83 11.61 10.75
C ASP A 5 2.69 11.24 9.80
N VAL A 6 1.48 11.18 10.34
CA VAL A 6 0.26 11.06 9.53
C VAL A 6 -0.03 12.44 8.95
N TYR A 7 -0.08 12.52 7.62
CA TYR A 7 -0.46 13.76 6.94
C TYR A 7 -1.97 14.00 7.14
N PHE A 8 -2.36 15.23 7.44
CA PHE A 8 -3.75 15.66 7.42
C PHE A 8 -3.88 16.89 6.51
N PRO A 9 -4.90 16.97 5.66
CA PRO A 9 -5.10 18.16 4.85
C PRO A 9 -5.46 19.37 5.76
N PRO A 10 -5.08 20.61 5.39
CA PRO A 10 -5.25 21.79 6.25
C PRO A 10 -6.67 22.02 6.76
N GLU A 11 -7.67 21.66 5.96
CA GLU A 11 -9.10 21.73 6.29
C GLU A 11 -9.55 20.73 7.37
N ALA A 12 -8.72 19.75 7.72
CA ALA A 12 -9.01 18.69 8.68
C ALA A 12 -8.29 18.91 10.04
N THR A 13 -8.27 20.15 10.54
CA THR A 13 -7.45 20.58 11.69
C THR A 13 -7.75 19.84 13.01
N ASN A 14 -8.98 19.33 13.19
CA ASN A 14 -9.40 18.54 14.37
C ASN A 14 -9.59 17.05 14.04
N ASP A 15 -9.09 16.61 12.89
CA ASP A 15 -9.17 15.21 12.50
C ASP A 15 -8.08 14.41 13.21
N PHE A 16 -8.34 13.12 13.42
CA PHE A 16 -7.41 12.22 14.10
C PHE A 16 -7.73 10.76 13.72
N PRO A 17 -6.76 9.84 13.85
CA PRO A 17 -6.97 8.43 13.54
C PRO A 17 -7.97 7.79 14.51
N VAL A 18 -8.93 7.01 13.98
CA VAL A 18 -9.96 6.31 14.78
C VAL A 18 -9.91 4.80 14.64
N ALA A 19 -9.37 4.27 13.54
CA ALA A 19 -9.24 2.84 13.32
C ALA A 19 -8.03 2.51 12.45
N MET A 20 -7.46 1.32 12.66
CA MET A 20 -6.34 0.80 11.89
C MET A 20 -6.51 -0.69 11.65
N GLN A 21 -6.22 -1.15 10.43
CA GLN A 21 -6.13 -2.57 10.06
C GLN A 21 -4.87 -2.79 9.21
N VAL A 22 -4.30 -4.00 9.25
CA VAL A 22 -3.07 -4.30 8.51
C VAL A 22 -3.30 -5.49 7.59
N SER A 23 -3.11 -5.27 6.29
CA SER A 23 -3.08 -6.33 5.29
C SER A 23 -1.80 -7.15 5.45
N LYS A 24 -1.92 -8.39 5.93
CA LYS A 24 -0.75 -9.29 6.06
C LYS A 24 -0.21 -9.71 4.69
N LYS A 25 -1.09 -9.90 3.71
CA LYS A 25 -0.72 -10.25 2.32
C LYS A 25 0.16 -9.17 1.68
N HIS A 26 -0.27 -7.91 1.78
CA HIS A 26 0.40 -6.81 1.06
C HIS A 26 1.41 -6.05 1.93
N GLY A 27 1.37 -6.19 3.25
CA GLY A 27 2.12 -5.32 4.17
C GLY A 27 1.66 -3.87 4.05
N ILE A 28 0.36 -3.64 3.97
CA ILE A 28 -0.26 -2.30 3.89
C ILE A 28 -1.06 -2.04 5.17
N VAL A 29 -0.85 -0.87 5.77
CA VAL A 29 -1.63 -0.36 6.89
C VAL A 29 -2.75 0.50 6.35
N TYR A 30 -3.99 0.12 6.64
CA TYR A 30 -5.19 0.95 6.44
C TYR A 30 -5.45 1.76 7.70
N LEU A 31 -5.45 3.08 7.57
CA LEU A 31 -5.76 4.01 8.66
C LEU A 31 -7.00 4.82 8.30
N VAL A 32 -8.01 4.78 9.16
CA VAL A 32 -9.24 5.59 8.99
C VAL A 32 -9.23 6.71 10.01
N THR A 33 -9.60 7.92 9.58
CA THR A 33 -9.69 9.09 10.44
C THR A 33 -11.13 9.41 10.84
N LYS A 34 -11.29 10.27 11.86
CA LYS A 34 -12.58 10.71 12.38
C LYS A 34 -13.46 11.36 11.30
N TYR A 35 -12.86 12.11 10.38
CA TYR A 35 -13.55 12.81 9.29
C TYR A 35 -13.77 11.97 8.03
N GLY A 36 -13.42 10.67 8.07
CA GLY A 36 -13.72 9.72 7.01
C GLY A 36 -12.66 9.66 5.90
N PHE A 37 -11.42 10.07 6.19
CA PHE A 37 -10.29 9.80 5.32
C PHE A 37 -9.78 8.38 5.52
N ILE A 38 -9.34 7.77 4.42
CA ILE A 38 -8.56 6.52 4.43
C ILE A 38 -7.14 6.85 3.98
N HIS A 39 -6.17 6.29 4.69
CA HIS A 39 -4.76 6.35 4.34
C HIS A 39 -4.23 4.92 4.22
N LEU A 40 -3.44 4.68 3.17
CA LEU A 40 -2.70 3.44 2.98
C LEU A 40 -1.22 3.75 3.19
N TYR A 41 -0.59 3.05 4.13
CA TYR A 41 0.84 3.14 4.36
C TYR A 41 1.52 1.81 4.11
N ASP A 42 2.73 1.84 3.56
CA ASP A 42 3.60 0.68 3.52
C ASP A 42 4.08 0.34 4.94
N LEU A 43 3.89 -0.90 5.38
CA LEU A 43 4.20 -1.34 6.74
C LEU A 43 5.70 -1.30 7.05
N GLU A 44 6.55 -1.56 6.05
CA GLU A 44 8.01 -1.66 6.22
C GLU A 44 8.65 -0.27 6.34
N SER A 45 8.30 0.65 5.43
CA SER A 45 8.91 1.97 5.35
C SER A 45 8.10 3.07 6.02
N GLY A 46 6.81 2.88 6.25
CA GLY A 46 5.87 3.93 6.65
C GLY A 46 5.55 4.92 5.52
N ALA A 47 5.92 4.64 4.26
CA ALA A 47 5.62 5.51 3.14
C ALA A 47 4.10 5.61 2.93
N CYS A 48 3.58 6.83 2.76
CA CYS A 48 2.19 7.03 2.37
C CYS A 48 2.00 6.62 0.91
N VAL A 49 1.16 5.62 0.68
CA VAL A 49 0.84 5.11 -0.65
C VAL A 49 -0.35 5.87 -1.23
N TYR A 50 -1.44 5.98 -0.47
CA TYR A 50 -2.68 6.59 -0.95
C TYR A 50 -3.42 7.27 0.17
N MET A 51 -4.11 8.36 -0.14
CA MET A 51 -5.01 9.05 0.78
C MET A 51 -6.20 9.60 0.00
N ASN A 52 -7.41 9.40 0.53
CA ASN A 52 -8.61 10.02 0.00
C ASN A 52 -9.72 10.07 1.06
N ARG A 53 -10.72 10.93 0.87
CA ARG A 53 -11.92 10.95 1.69
C ARG A 53 -12.96 9.98 1.13
N ILE A 54 -13.24 8.92 1.87
CA ILE A 54 -14.21 7.87 1.47
C ILE A 54 -15.57 8.03 2.12
N SER A 55 -15.67 8.87 3.16
CA SER A 55 -16.95 9.15 3.81
C SER A 55 -17.05 10.59 4.29
N GLY A 56 -18.24 11.17 4.14
CA GLY A 56 -18.59 12.44 4.78
C GLY A 56 -18.89 12.29 6.28
N GLU A 57 -19.16 11.06 6.73
CA GLU A 57 -19.50 10.73 8.12
C GLU A 57 -18.41 9.90 8.78
N THR A 58 -18.31 9.95 10.11
CA THR A 58 -17.41 9.05 10.84
C THR A 58 -17.75 7.59 10.58
N ILE A 59 -16.77 6.81 10.15
CA ILE A 59 -16.76 5.35 10.19
C ILE A 59 -16.47 4.96 11.65
N PHE A 60 -17.49 4.51 12.37
CA PHE A 60 -17.42 4.36 13.83
C PHE A 60 -17.04 2.96 14.29
N VAL A 61 -17.12 1.98 13.39
CA VAL A 61 -16.68 0.60 13.63
C VAL A 61 -16.03 0.07 12.37
N THR A 62 -14.96 -0.70 12.55
CA THR A 62 -14.22 -1.34 11.47
C THR A 62 -13.79 -2.75 11.86
N ALA A 63 -13.58 -3.61 10.87
CA ALA A 63 -12.95 -4.91 11.00
C ALA A 63 -12.00 -5.18 9.82
N GLU A 64 -11.14 -6.18 9.97
CA GLU A 64 -10.41 -6.75 8.83
C GLU A 64 -11.40 -7.33 7.83
N HIS A 65 -11.21 -7.05 6.55
CA HIS A 65 -11.97 -7.68 5.48
C HIS A 65 -11.16 -8.83 4.89
N GLU A 66 -11.27 -10.01 5.51
CA GLU A 66 -10.43 -11.18 5.23
C GLU A 66 -10.44 -11.58 3.75
N ALA A 67 -11.61 -11.54 3.09
CA ALA A 67 -11.76 -11.94 1.69
C ALA A 67 -10.90 -11.13 0.72
N THR A 68 -10.63 -9.86 1.00
CA THR A 68 -9.81 -8.99 0.14
C THR A 68 -8.55 -8.46 0.83
N ASN A 69 -8.22 -8.98 2.01
CA ASN A 69 -7.12 -8.50 2.86
C ASN A 69 -7.17 -6.98 3.11
N GLY A 70 -8.38 -6.44 3.23
CA GLY A 70 -8.66 -5.01 3.33
C GLY A 70 -9.22 -4.59 4.68
N ILE A 71 -9.94 -3.48 4.68
CA ILE A 71 -10.72 -2.98 5.82
C ILE A 71 -12.18 -2.86 5.41
N ILE A 72 -13.08 -3.23 6.32
CA ILE A 72 -14.52 -3.00 6.19
C ILE A 72 -15.01 -2.19 7.40
N GLY A 73 -15.97 -1.29 7.20
CA GLY A 73 -16.51 -0.48 8.28
C GLY A 73 -17.90 0.06 8.02
N VAL A 74 -18.53 0.57 9.07
CA VAL A 74 -19.87 1.17 9.03
C VAL A 74 -19.80 2.62 9.49
N ASN A 75 -20.43 3.51 8.72
CA ASN A 75 -20.52 4.93 9.06
C ASN A 75 -21.84 5.30 9.74
N LYS A 76 -21.94 6.52 10.29
CA LYS A 76 -23.14 7.03 10.97
C LYS A 76 -24.41 7.10 10.11
N LYS A 77 -24.29 7.00 8.78
CA LYS A 77 -25.42 6.91 7.84
C LYS A 77 -25.90 5.48 7.62
N GLY A 78 -25.28 4.49 8.27
CA GLY A 78 -25.58 3.07 8.07
C GLY A 78 -25.00 2.49 6.78
N GLN A 79 -24.09 3.19 6.10
CA GLN A 79 -23.41 2.68 4.92
C GLN A 79 -22.31 1.72 5.34
N VAL A 80 -22.26 0.54 4.70
CA VAL A 80 -21.16 -0.42 4.82
C VAL A 80 -20.16 -0.12 3.69
N LEU A 81 -18.93 0.18 4.07
CA LEU A 81 -17.86 0.56 3.15
C LEU A 81 -16.70 -0.42 3.30
N SER A 82 -16.12 -0.86 2.19
CA SER A 82 -14.89 -1.65 2.18
C SER A 82 -13.83 -0.99 1.31
N VAL A 83 -12.58 -1.12 1.74
CA VAL A 83 -11.40 -0.65 0.99
C VAL A 83 -10.34 -1.75 1.01
N ASN A 84 -9.78 -2.04 -0.16
CA ASN A 84 -8.65 -2.94 -0.31
C ASN A 84 -7.68 -2.44 -1.39
N VAL A 85 -6.50 -3.05 -1.46
CA VAL A 85 -5.56 -2.84 -2.56
C VAL A 85 -6.16 -3.43 -3.83
N ASP A 86 -6.08 -2.68 -4.94
CA ASP A 86 -6.30 -3.23 -6.28
C ASP A 86 -4.97 -3.73 -6.84
N GLU A 87 -4.84 -5.06 -6.90
CA GLU A 87 -3.62 -5.76 -7.28
C GLU A 87 -3.19 -5.49 -8.72
N GLN A 88 -4.10 -5.06 -9.60
CA GLN A 88 -3.78 -4.75 -11.00
C GLN A 88 -3.20 -3.35 -11.19
N THR A 89 -3.58 -2.41 -10.32
CA THR A 89 -3.31 -0.98 -10.55
C THR A 89 -2.34 -0.37 -9.53
N ILE A 90 -2.15 -1.00 -8.37
CA ILE A 90 -1.32 -0.45 -7.29
C ILE A 90 0.15 -0.25 -7.70
N ILE A 91 0.74 -1.21 -8.44
CA ILE A 91 2.14 -1.10 -8.89
C ILE A 91 2.30 -0.01 -9.96
N PRO A 92 1.49 0.03 -11.04
CA PRO A 92 1.48 1.16 -11.98
C PRO A 92 1.27 2.50 -11.29
N TYR A 93 0.38 2.58 -10.31
CA TYR A 93 0.12 3.80 -9.55
C TYR A 93 1.36 4.29 -8.79
N ILE A 94 2.05 3.41 -8.06
CA ILE A 94 3.26 3.77 -7.32
C ILE A 94 4.38 4.22 -8.28
N LEU A 95 4.53 3.56 -9.43
CA LEU A 95 5.55 3.90 -10.41
C LEU A 95 5.28 5.24 -11.11
N THR A 96 4.04 5.50 -11.49
CA THR A 96 3.69 6.66 -12.33
C THR A 96 3.32 7.89 -11.51
N THR A 97 2.61 7.71 -10.39
CA THR A 97 2.07 8.81 -9.59
C THR A 97 2.99 9.16 -8.43
N LEU A 98 3.51 8.16 -7.71
CA LEU A 98 4.42 8.40 -6.58
C LEU A 98 5.88 8.47 -7.01
N ASN A 99 6.20 8.05 -8.24
CA ASN A 99 7.56 7.94 -8.77
C ASN A 99 8.52 7.22 -7.79
N ASN A 100 8.03 6.15 -7.15
CA ASN A 100 8.76 5.42 -6.11
C ASN A 100 9.03 3.97 -6.53
N THR A 101 10.07 3.78 -7.34
CA THR A 101 10.45 2.47 -7.89
C THR A 101 10.83 1.46 -6.81
N GLU A 102 11.50 1.89 -5.73
CA GLU A 102 11.90 0.98 -4.63
C GLU A 102 10.66 0.41 -3.93
N LEU A 103 9.68 1.26 -3.60
CA LEU A 103 8.43 0.83 -2.98
C LEU A 103 7.64 -0.09 -3.90
N ALA A 104 7.52 0.25 -5.19
CA ALA A 104 6.85 -0.58 -6.17
C ALA A 104 7.47 -1.98 -6.25
N PHE A 105 8.81 -2.06 -6.31
CA PHE A 105 9.53 -3.32 -6.36
C PHE A 105 9.31 -4.17 -5.10
N LYS A 106 9.49 -3.58 -3.91
CA LYS A 106 9.30 -4.28 -2.62
C LYS A 106 7.86 -4.76 -2.44
N LEU A 107 6.89 -3.92 -2.75
CA LEU A 107 5.47 -4.28 -2.63
C LEU A 107 5.08 -5.37 -3.63
N ALA A 108 5.57 -5.30 -4.87
CA ALA A 108 5.30 -6.32 -5.89
C ALA A 108 5.89 -7.68 -5.50
N SER A 109 7.13 -7.69 -4.99
CA SER A 109 7.78 -8.91 -4.50
C SER A 109 7.02 -9.53 -3.34
N ARG A 110 6.68 -8.71 -2.33
CA ARG A 110 6.02 -9.17 -1.09
C ARG A 110 4.59 -9.66 -1.35
N GLY A 111 3.82 -8.94 -2.17
CA GLY A 111 2.42 -9.25 -2.44
C GLY A 111 2.18 -10.18 -3.63
N ASN A 112 3.24 -10.63 -4.32
CA ASN A 112 3.18 -11.36 -5.58
C ASN A 112 2.31 -10.63 -6.64
N LEU A 113 2.51 -9.32 -6.78
CA LEU A 113 1.64 -8.44 -7.57
C LEU A 113 2.14 -8.28 -9.01
N PRO A 114 1.23 -8.18 -10.00
CA PRO A 114 1.59 -7.91 -11.38
C PRO A 114 2.07 -6.47 -11.60
N GLY A 115 2.67 -6.20 -12.76
CA GLY A 115 3.04 -4.84 -13.19
C GLY A 115 4.46 -4.40 -12.81
N ALA A 116 5.25 -5.28 -12.18
CA ALA A 116 6.66 -5.06 -11.89
C ALA A 116 7.61 -5.83 -12.82
N ASP A 117 7.10 -6.58 -13.79
CA ASP A 117 7.89 -7.49 -14.65
C ASP A 117 9.09 -6.78 -15.30
N ASP A 118 8.87 -5.60 -15.89
CA ASP A 118 9.93 -4.79 -16.50
C ASP A 118 10.97 -4.30 -15.49
N LEU A 119 10.60 -4.10 -14.23
CA LEU A 119 11.52 -3.70 -13.16
C LEU A 119 12.46 -4.84 -12.81
N TYR A 120 11.94 -6.08 -12.71
CA TYR A 120 12.77 -7.26 -12.48
C TYR A 120 13.78 -7.46 -13.61
N ILE A 121 13.36 -7.29 -14.87
CA ILE A 121 14.25 -7.40 -16.03
C ILE A 121 15.34 -6.33 -15.99
N LYS A 122 14.98 -5.06 -15.75
CA LYS A 122 15.96 -3.95 -15.67
C LYS A 122 16.94 -4.14 -14.52
N GLN A 123 16.44 -4.49 -13.34
CA GLN A 123 17.28 -4.73 -12.16
C GLN A 123 18.21 -5.92 -12.39
N TYR A 124 17.71 -7.01 -12.96
CA TYR A 124 18.52 -8.16 -13.34
C TYR A 124 19.65 -7.76 -14.31
N GLN A 125 19.30 -7.05 -15.39
CA GLN A 125 20.28 -6.62 -16.40
C GLN A 125 21.36 -5.71 -15.79
N GLN A 126 20.97 -4.77 -14.92
CA GLN A 126 21.90 -3.91 -14.23
C GLN A 126 22.87 -4.70 -13.33
N LEU A 127 22.34 -5.61 -12.51
CA LEU A 127 23.15 -6.46 -11.63
C LEU A 127 24.09 -7.36 -12.46
N PHE A 128 23.57 -7.96 -13.54
CA PHE A 128 24.34 -8.84 -14.41
C PHE A 128 25.48 -8.09 -15.13
N GLN A 129 25.22 -6.90 -15.66
CA GLN A 129 26.24 -6.05 -16.30
C GLN A 129 27.29 -5.56 -15.30
N SER A 130 26.90 -5.34 -14.04
CA SER A 130 27.83 -4.96 -12.97
C SER A 130 28.67 -6.13 -12.40
N GLY A 131 28.52 -7.35 -12.95
CA GLY A 131 29.21 -8.56 -12.49
C GLY A 131 28.65 -9.15 -11.19
N GLN A 132 27.52 -8.65 -10.69
CA GLN A 132 26.86 -9.11 -9.46
C GLN A 132 25.94 -10.30 -9.72
N TYR A 133 26.49 -11.40 -10.21
CA TYR A 133 25.72 -12.57 -10.65
C TYR A 133 24.87 -13.22 -9.55
N GLY A 134 25.35 -13.20 -8.30
CA GLY A 134 24.61 -13.76 -7.16
C GLY A 134 23.33 -12.99 -6.85
N GLU A 135 23.38 -11.66 -6.87
CA GLU A 135 22.19 -10.83 -6.66
C GLU A 135 21.27 -10.86 -7.88
N ALA A 136 21.81 -10.90 -9.10
CA ALA A 136 21.03 -11.10 -10.31
C ALA A 136 20.22 -12.40 -10.26
N ALA A 137 20.83 -13.51 -9.81
CA ALA A 137 20.14 -14.78 -9.64
C ALA A 137 19.01 -14.71 -8.60
N LYS A 138 19.20 -13.98 -7.48
CA LYS A 138 18.14 -13.75 -6.49
C LYS A 138 16.98 -12.94 -7.06
N VAL A 139 17.26 -11.90 -7.85
CA VAL A 139 16.21 -11.09 -8.50
C VAL A 139 15.40 -11.93 -9.47
N ALA A 140 16.06 -12.79 -10.27
CA ALA A 140 15.37 -13.71 -11.16
C ALA A 140 14.50 -14.73 -10.40
N ALA A 141 15.02 -15.31 -9.31
CA ALA A 141 14.31 -16.30 -8.50
C ALA A 141 13.09 -15.73 -7.76
N ASN A 142 13.13 -14.45 -7.37
CA ASN A 142 12.05 -13.77 -6.66
C ASN A 142 11.09 -13.00 -7.58
N SER A 143 11.20 -13.17 -8.91
CA SER A 143 10.27 -12.58 -9.85
C SER A 143 8.89 -13.27 -9.72
N PRO A 144 7.79 -12.52 -9.59
CA PRO A 144 6.46 -13.07 -9.29
C PRO A 144 5.84 -13.97 -10.39
N ARG A 145 6.53 -14.20 -11.52
CA ARG A 145 6.04 -14.94 -12.69
C ARG A 145 7.09 -15.84 -13.36
N VAL A 146 7.87 -16.61 -12.59
CA VAL A 146 8.70 -17.69 -13.15
C VAL A 146 7.91 -19.00 -13.21
#